data_AF-T1GBJ1-F1
#
_entry.id   AF-T1GBJ1-F1
#
_cell.length_a   1.000
_cell.length_b   1.000
_cell.length_c   1.000
_cell.angle_alpha   90.00
_cell.angle_beta   90.00
_cell.angle_gamma   90.00
#
_symmetry.space_group_name_H-M   'P 1'
#
loop_
_entity.id
_entity.type
_entity.pdbx_description
1 polymer ?
#
loop_
_entity_poly.entity_id
_entity_poly.type
_entity_poly.pdbx_seq_one_letter_code
_entity_poly.pdbx_strand_id
1 'polypeptide(L)'
;VVANTCGPYRFFGEQVVQACIKSGAHYVDISGEPKFIETMQFKYNKEAEEKGVYIISACGLDSIPSDMGTVFVEKNFNGVVNSIETYIESFYTGEDQNGGGLINFGTYESLVEEL
;
A
#
# COMPACT_ATOMS: atom_id res chain seq x y z
N VAL A 1 3.51 9.21 -13.57
CA VAL A 1 3.10 8.41 -12.41
C VAL A 1 1.99 7.47 -12.87
N VAL A 2 2.05 6.19 -12.52
CA VAL A 2 0.98 5.19 -12.72
C VAL A 2 0.33 4.92 -11.38
N ALA A 3 -0.99 5.12 -11.29
CA ALA A 3 -1.78 4.74 -10.13
C ALA A 3 -2.47 3.40 -10.41
N ASN A 4 -1.94 2.32 -9.86
CA ASN A 4 -2.49 0.99 -10.02
C ASN A 4 -3.55 0.73 -8.95
N THR A 5 -4.80 0.59 -9.38
CA THR A 5 -5.94 0.29 -8.51
C THR A 5 -6.53 -1.09 -8.83
N CYS A 6 -5.82 -1.91 -9.60
CA CYS A 6 -6.29 -3.20 -10.09
C CYS A 6 -5.46 -4.32 -9.49
N GLY A 7 -5.96 -4.89 -8.38
CA GLY A 7 -5.47 -6.15 -7.84
C GLY A 7 -6.11 -7.37 -8.52
N PRO A 8 -5.83 -8.60 -8.04
CA PRO A 8 -4.89 -8.94 -6.95
C PRO A 8 -3.43 -8.68 -7.31
N TYR A 9 -2.71 -7.94 -6.47
CA TYR A 9 -1.37 -7.42 -6.77
C TYR A 9 -0.31 -8.52 -6.77
N ARG A 10 -0.47 -9.54 -5.93
CA ARG A 10 0.40 -10.73 -5.85
C ARG A 10 0.59 -11.40 -7.21
N PHE A 11 -0.46 -11.45 -8.03
CA PHE A 11 -0.44 -12.16 -9.31
C PHE A 11 -0.13 -11.23 -10.49
N PHE A 12 -0.56 -9.97 -10.43
CA PHE A 12 -0.55 -9.07 -11.58
C PHE A 12 0.18 -7.74 -11.36
N GLY A 13 0.57 -7.43 -10.13
CA GLY A 13 1.18 -6.15 -9.76
C GLY A 13 2.64 -6.03 -10.21
N GLU A 14 3.41 -7.12 -10.17
CA GLU A 14 4.86 -7.08 -10.45
C GLU A 14 5.15 -6.64 -11.88
N GLN A 15 4.34 -7.07 -12.85
CA GLN A 15 4.49 -6.68 -14.26
C GLN A 15 4.30 -5.18 -14.44
N VAL A 16 3.39 -4.56 -13.68
CA VAL A 16 3.14 -3.12 -13.72
C VAL A 16 4.32 -2.36 -13.09
N VAL A 17 4.84 -2.82 -11.96
CA VAL A 17 6.04 -2.25 -11.32
C VAL A 17 7.24 -2.29 -12.27
N GLN A 18 7.51 -3.45 -12.87
CA GLN A 18 8.59 -3.61 -13.85
C GLN A 18 8.42 -2.67 -15.06
N ALA A 19 7.20 -2.55 -15.59
CA ALA A 19 6.94 -1.66 -16.72
C ALA A 19 7.17 -0.18 -16.35
N CYS A 20 6.78 0.22 -15.14
CA CYS A 20 7.01 1.57 -14.62
C CYS A 20 8.51 1.87 -14.52
N ILE A 21 9.29 0.97 -13.92
CA ILE A 21 10.74 1.14 -13.79
C ILE A 21 11.40 1.20 -15.17
N LYS A 22 11.10 0.26 -16.08
CA LYS A 22 11.68 0.26 -17.44
C LYS A 22 11.39 1.56 -18.20
N SER A 23 10.15 2.05 -18.11
CA SER A 23 9.72 3.28 -18.78
C SER A 23 10.15 4.56 -18.08
N GLY A 24 10.67 4.51 -16.86
CA GLY A 24 11.01 5.69 -16.08
C GLY A 24 9.78 6.40 -15.48
N ALA A 25 8.67 5.69 -15.31
CA ALA A 25 7.49 6.19 -14.63
C ALA A 25 7.50 5.83 -13.13
N HIS A 26 7.09 6.76 -12.28
CA HIS A 26 6.77 6.44 -10.89
C HIS A 26 5.51 5.57 -10.80
N TYR A 27 5.43 4.75 -9.76
CA TYR A 27 4.34 3.83 -9.49
C TYR A 27 3.74 4.08 -8.09
N VAL A 28 2.42 4.09 -7.99
CA VAL A 28 1.69 4.03 -6.73
C VAL A 28 0.56 3.00 -6.80
N ASP A 29 0.21 2.38 -5.67
CA ASP A 29 -0.94 1.47 -5.57
C ASP A 29 -1.71 1.56 -4.25
N ILE A 30 -2.87 0.90 -4.20
CA ILE A 30 -3.70 0.74 -2.99
C ILE A 30 -3.62 -0.68 -2.42
N SER A 31 -2.51 -1.39 -2.66
CA SER A 31 -2.34 -2.77 -2.21
C SER A 31 -2.30 -2.86 -0.69
N GLY A 32 -3.06 -3.81 -0.15
CA GLY A 32 -2.98 -4.24 1.25
C GLY A 32 -2.34 -5.63 1.41
N GLU A 33 -1.61 -6.11 0.40
CA GLU A 33 -1.06 -7.47 0.33
C GLU A 33 0.42 -7.48 0.77
N PRO A 34 0.76 -7.86 2.02
CA PRO A 34 2.09 -7.63 2.60
C PRO A 34 3.22 -8.30 1.82
N LYS A 35 3.01 -9.55 1.39
CA LYS A 35 4.01 -10.29 0.60
C LYS A 35 4.32 -9.61 -0.72
N PHE A 36 3.32 -9.04 -1.40
CA PHE A 36 3.56 -8.31 -2.63
C PHE A 36 4.41 -7.06 -2.35
N ILE A 37 4.03 -6.27 -1.35
CA ILE A 37 4.72 -5.02 -0.97
C ILE A 37 6.19 -5.30 -0.65
N GLU A 38 6.46 -6.26 0.25
CA GLU A 38 7.82 -6.63 0.65
C GLU A 38 8.63 -7.18 -0.52
N THR A 39 8.01 -8.02 -1.37
CA THR A 39 8.69 -8.60 -2.54
C THR A 39 9.08 -7.52 -3.55
N MET A 40 8.23 -6.52 -3.79
CA MET A 40 8.54 -5.42 -4.71
C MET A 40 9.68 -4.57 -4.18
N GLN A 41 9.66 -4.24 -2.88
CA GLN A 41 10.75 -3.53 -2.23
C GLN A 41 12.07 -4.32 -2.34
N PHE A 42 12.06 -5.59 -1.97
CA PHE A 42 13.26 -6.43 -2.00
C PHE A 42 13.86 -6.58 -3.40
N LYS A 43 13.01 -6.81 -4.42
CA LYS A 43 13.47 -7.03 -5.79
C LYS A 43 13.90 -5.76 -6.52
N TYR A 44 13.16 -4.66 -6.35
CA TYR A 44 13.24 -3.51 -7.24
C TYR A 44 13.83 -2.24 -6.64
N ASN A 45 14.14 -2.20 -5.34
CA ASN A 45 14.65 -0.99 -4.68
C ASN A 45 15.86 -0.39 -5.42
N LYS A 46 16.86 -1.21 -5.75
CA LYS A 46 18.08 -0.75 -6.43
C LYS A 46 17.80 -0.27 -7.87
N GLU A 47 17.00 -1.00 -8.63
CA GLU A 47 16.70 -0.64 -10.03
C GLU A 47 15.87 0.65 -10.10
N ALA A 48 14.91 0.82 -9.19
CA ALA A 48 14.12 2.03 -9.06
C ALA A 48 14.98 3.25 -8.67
N GLU A 49 15.93 3.08 -7.74
CA GLU A 49 16.91 4.09 -7.35
C GLU A 49 17.79 4.51 -8.53
N GLU A 50 18.42 3.56 -9.23
CA GLU A 50 19.27 3.83 -10.40
C GLU A 50 18.50 4.54 -11.53
N LYS A 51 17.22 4.22 -11.69
CA LYS A 51 16.34 4.86 -12.67
C LYS A 51 15.80 6.23 -12.22
N GLY A 52 15.88 6.55 -10.93
CA GLY A 52 15.32 7.76 -10.35
C GLY A 52 13.78 7.75 -10.29
N VAL A 53 13.16 6.59 -10.06
CA VAL A 53 11.71 6.47 -9.91
C VAL A 53 11.29 5.99 -8.53
N TYR A 54 10.14 6.47 -8.06
CA TYR A 54 9.51 6.00 -6.83
C TYR A 54 8.50 4.88 -7.11
N ILE A 55 8.54 3.85 -6.27
CA ILE A 55 7.58 2.74 -6.22
C ILE A 55 6.99 2.74 -4.80
N ILE A 56 5.73 3.18 -4.66
CA ILE A 56 5.08 3.37 -3.36
C ILE A 56 3.80 2.55 -3.30
N SER A 57 3.76 1.53 -2.46
CA SER A 57 2.54 0.76 -2.22
C SER A 57 1.76 1.28 -1.01
N ALA A 58 0.58 0.73 -0.77
CA ALA A 58 -0.27 1.07 0.38
C ALA A 58 -0.68 2.55 0.44
N CYS A 59 -0.94 3.18 -0.71
CA CYS A 59 -1.51 4.53 -0.80
C CYS A 59 -3.06 4.51 -0.66
N GLY A 60 -3.58 3.65 0.21
CA GLY A 60 -5.01 3.41 0.42
C GLY A 60 -5.57 4.13 1.65
N LEU A 61 -6.88 3.98 1.86
CA LEU A 61 -7.61 4.64 2.96
C LEU A 61 -7.07 4.28 4.35
N ASP A 62 -6.67 3.04 4.59
CA ASP A 62 -6.24 2.59 5.92
C ASP A 62 -4.83 3.09 6.28
N SER A 63 -3.99 3.35 5.27
CA SER A 63 -2.59 3.74 5.47
C SER A 63 -2.39 5.26 5.47
N ILE A 64 -3.13 6.00 4.63
CA ILE A 64 -2.97 7.46 4.50
C ILE A 64 -3.13 8.21 5.84
N PRO A 65 -4.17 7.96 6.68
CA PRO A 65 -4.31 8.65 7.96
C PRO A 65 -3.14 8.39 8.91
N SER A 66 -2.62 7.16 8.93
CA SER A 66 -1.48 6.75 9.75
C SER A 66 -0.19 7.45 9.30
N ASP A 67 0.09 7.48 7.99
CA ASP A 67 1.26 8.15 7.42
C ASP A 67 1.19 9.67 7.63
N MET A 68 0.02 10.28 7.38
CA MET A 68 -0.18 11.71 7.58
C MET A 68 -0.09 12.10 9.05
N GLY A 69 -0.63 11.27 9.95
CA GLY A 69 -0.48 11.44 11.40
C GLY A 69 0.99 11.40 11.82
N THR A 70 1.76 10.45 11.27
CA THR A 70 3.20 10.35 11.50
C THR A 70 3.95 11.60 11.05
N VAL A 71 3.70 12.06 9.82
CA VAL A 71 4.29 13.29 9.28
C VAL A 71 3.89 14.52 10.10
N PHE A 72 2.64 14.58 10.57
CA PHE A 72 2.16 15.67 11.40
C PHE A 72 2.89 15.72 12.75
N VAL A 73 3.01 14.59 13.45
CA VAL A 73 3.71 14.52 14.74
C VAL A 73 5.17 14.89 14.58
N GLU A 74 5.86 14.33 13.59
CA GLU A 74 7.28 14.63 13.31
C GLU A 74 7.53 16.13 13.10
N LYS A 75 6.64 16.83 12.40
CA LYS A 75 6.78 18.27 12.10
C LYS A 75 6.49 19.17 13.30
N ASN A 76 5.69 18.72 14.25
CA ASN A 76 5.16 19.56 15.33
C ASN A 76 5.68 19.17 16.72
N PHE A 77 6.44 18.08 16.83
CA PHE A 77 7.05 17.65 18.08
C PHE A 77 8.43 18.30 18.26
N ASN A 78 8.61 19.05 19.33
CA ASN A 78 9.88 19.72 19.68
C ASN A 78 10.88 18.73 20.33
N GLY A 79 11.20 17.65 19.61
CA GLY A 79 12.10 16.59 20.07
C GLY A 79 12.27 15.51 19.01
N VAL A 80 12.85 14.38 19.39
CA VAL A 80 12.94 13.20 18.52
C VAL A 80 11.74 12.31 18.81
N VAL A 81 10.95 12.00 17.79
CA VAL A 81 9.84 11.05 17.91
C VAL A 81 10.42 9.65 18.08
N ASN A 82 10.12 9.00 19.21
CA ASN A 82 10.58 7.63 19.49
C ASN A 82 9.69 6.57 18.84
N SER A 83 8.38 6.75 18.91
CA SER A 83 7.39 5.78 18.44
C SER A 83 6.04 6.45 18.26
N ILE A 84 5.27 5.98 17.28
CA ILE A 84 3.87 6.39 17.03
C ILE A 84 3.05 5.11 16.96
N GLU A 85 1.92 5.10 17.68
CA GLU A 85 0.92 4.05 17.60
C GLU A 85 -0.37 4.68 17.06
N THR A 86 -0.91 4.10 15.99
CA THR A 86 -2.12 4.61 15.34
C THR A 86 -3.26 3.62 15.53
N TYR A 87 -4.42 4.12 15.94
CA TYR A 87 -5.64 3.35 16.08
C TYR A 87 -6.66 3.86 15.05
N ILE A 88 -7.24 2.94 14.27
CA ILE A 88 -8.28 3.24 13.30
C ILE A 88 -9.52 2.43 13.70
N GLU A 89 -10.64 3.13 13.87
CA GLU A 89 -11.94 2.51 14.09
C GLU A 89 -12.84 2.82 12.90
N SER A 90 -13.26 1.78 12.21
CA SER A 90 -14.15 1.88 11.04
C SER A 90 -15.55 1.47 11.45
N PHE A 91 -16.51 2.39 11.30
CA PHE A 91 -17.92 2.11 11.58
C PHE A 91 -18.69 2.01 10.27
N TYR A 92 -19.40 0.89 10.08
CA TYR A 92 -20.31 0.74 8.95
C TYR A 92 -21.72 1.17 9.38
N THR A 93 -22.28 2.18 8.71
CA THR A 93 -23.61 2.74 9.05
C THR A 93 -24.73 2.18 8.18
N GLY A 94 -24.56 0.98 7.59
CA GLY A 94 -25.58 0.31 6.78
C GLY A 94 -25.97 -1.05 7.35
N GLU A 95 -27.24 -1.44 7.20
CA GLU A 95 -27.59 -2.85 7.29
C GLU A 95 -26.97 -3.56 6.09
N ASP A 96 -26.21 -4.63 6.34
CA ASP A 96 -25.75 -5.54 5.29
C ASP A 96 -26.96 -6.28 4.71
N GLN A 97 -27.62 -5.67 3.73
CA GLN A 97 -28.81 -6.27 3.13
C GLN A 97 -28.48 -7.46 2.20
N ASN A 98 -27.19 -7.73 1.93
CA ASN A 98 -26.78 -8.71 0.91
C ASN A 98 -25.55 -9.59 1.26
N GLY A 99 -24.97 -9.55 2.45
CA GLY A 99 -23.82 -10.40 2.81
C GLY A 99 -22.51 -9.96 2.16
N GLY A 100 -22.34 -8.67 1.85
CA GLY A 100 -21.18 -8.18 1.09
C GLY A 100 -19.89 -8.20 1.91
N GLY A 101 -18.80 -8.75 1.36
CA GLY A 101 -17.49 -8.76 2.02
C GLY A 101 -16.98 -7.34 2.30
N LEU A 102 -16.52 -7.09 3.53
CA LEU A 102 -15.94 -5.81 3.98
C LEU A 102 -14.55 -5.53 3.41
N ILE A 103 -13.91 -6.55 2.82
CA ILE A 103 -12.54 -6.52 2.31
C ILE A 103 -12.58 -6.85 0.81
N ASN A 104 -11.71 -6.20 0.02
CA ASN A 104 -11.58 -6.54 -1.39
C ASN A 104 -11.20 -8.02 -1.56
N PHE A 105 -11.83 -8.72 -2.51
CA PHE A 105 -11.59 -10.13 -2.78
C PHE A 105 -10.09 -10.45 -2.98
N GLY A 106 -9.34 -9.62 -3.70
CA GLY A 106 -7.90 -9.82 -3.91
C GLY A 106 -7.09 -9.75 -2.63
N THR A 107 -7.47 -8.85 -1.70
CA THR A 107 -6.88 -8.78 -0.36
C THR A 107 -7.24 -10.01 0.46
N TYR A 108 -8.51 -10.45 0.44
CA TYR A 108 -8.96 -11.66 1.14
C TYR A 108 -8.22 -12.92 0.65
N GLU A 109 -8.17 -13.15 -0.66
CA GLU A 109 -7.47 -14.29 -1.24
C GLU A 109 -5.98 -14.27 -0.91
N SER A 110 -5.36 -13.09 -0.90
CA SER A 110 -3.96 -12.97 -0.49
C SER A 110 -3.75 -13.37 0.96
N LEU A 111 -4.65 -12.99 1.87
CA LEU A 111 -4.60 -13.39 3.29
C LEU A 111 -4.82 -14.90 3.48
N VAL A 112 -5.72 -15.52 2.72
CA VAL A 112 -6.03 -16.95 2.84
C VAL A 112 -4.94 -17.82 2.20
N GLU A 113 -4.46 -17.47 1.02
CA GLU A 113 -3.38 -18.18 0.32
C GLU A 113 -1.96 -17.82 0.84
N GLU A 114 -1.88 -17.17 2.01
CA GLU A 114 -0.65 -16.89 2.75
C GLU A 114 -0.37 -17.92 3.87
N LEU A 115 -1.33 -18.80 4.20
CA LEU A 115 -1.14 -19.99 5.04
C LEU A 115 -0.70 -21.22 4.21
#